data_AF-A0A7L5ASF9-F1
#
_entry.id   AF-A0A7L5ASF9-F1
#
_cell.length_a   1.000
_cell.length_b   1.000
_cell.length_c   1.000
_cell.angle_alpha   90.00
_cell.angle_beta   90.00
_cell.angle_gamma   90.00
#
_symmetry.space_group_name_H-M   'P 1'
#
loop_
_entity.id
_entity.type
_entity.pdbx_description
1 polymer ?
#
loop_
_entity_poly.entity_id
_entity_poly.type
_entity_poly.pdbx_seq_one_letter_code
_entity_poly.pdbx_strand_id
1 'polypeptide(L)'
;MLGPVVGALTPASTRPAHAEAPLLLGLVPESVIVAEARHDVDAPLLPPEAAHVSRASARRRAEFTTVRFLAGRALAELGLARPVMVPGPAGEPTWPDGVVGSLTHCTGFRAAAVARASGVAAVGIDAEPNRPLARGVLERIAAPVERENVCELVEAVPDVAWDRLLFSVKESVYKAWFPLTHCPCASPTPR
;
A
#
# COMPACT_ATOMS: atom_id res chain seq x y z
N MET A 1 -53.88 -8.66 40.48
CA MET A 1 -52.41 -8.79 40.65
C MET A 1 -51.86 -9.48 39.41
N LEU A 2 -51.69 -8.71 38.32
CA LEU A 2 -51.15 -9.19 37.04
C LEU A 2 -49.66 -8.81 37.01
N GLY A 3 -48.77 -9.79 37.13
CA GLY A 3 -47.32 -9.58 37.01
C GLY A 3 -46.90 -9.61 35.54
N PRO A 4 -45.93 -8.78 35.09
CA PRO A 4 -45.54 -8.73 33.70
C PRO A 4 -44.51 -9.81 33.35
N VAL A 5 -44.66 -10.33 32.12
CA VAL A 5 -43.77 -11.28 31.46
C VAL A 5 -42.46 -10.58 31.10
N VAL A 6 -41.34 -11.04 31.67
CA VAL A 6 -40.00 -10.62 31.23
C VAL A 6 -39.57 -11.53 30.08
N GLY A 7 -39.69 -11.01 28.86
CA GLY A 7 -39.12 -11.63 27.67
C GLY A 7 -37.60 -11.55 27.72
N ALA A 8 -36.93 -12.71 27.80
CA ALA A 8 -35.49 -12.79 27.67
C ALA A 8 -35.10 -12.46 26.22
N LEU A 9 -34.42 -11.32 26.03
CA LEU A 9 -33.74 -11.02 24.77
C LEU A 9 -32.58 -12.02 24.61
N THR A 10 -32.72 -12.92 23.65
CA THR A 10 -31.58 -13.67 23.07
C THR A 10 -30.53 -12.68 22.56
N PRO A 11 -29.25 -12.81 22.93
CA PRO A 11 -28.20 -11.98 22.35
C PRO A 11 -28.08 -12.33 20.86
N ALA A 12 -28.17 -11.29 20.02
CA ALA A 12 -27.93 -11.41 18.59
C ALA A 12 -26.50 -11.91 18.37
N SER A 13 -26.39 -13.14 17.88
CA SER A 13 -25.14 -13.75 17.43
C SER A 13 -24.54 -12.91 16.31
N THR A 14 -23.59 -12.03 16.65
CA THR A 14 -22.79 -11.32 15.64
C THR A 14 -21.88 -12.36 14.98
N ARG A 15 -22.25 -12.79 13.77
CA ARG A 15 -21.33 -13.57 12.92
C ARG A 15 -20.08 -12.70 12.68
N PRO A 16 -18.86 -13.24 12.80
CA PRO A 16 -17.69 -12.49 12.40
C PRO A 16 -17.85 -12.15 10.90
N ALA A 17 -17.57 -10.90 10.55
CA ALA A 17 -17.43 -10.52 9.14
C ALA A 17 -16.41 -11.48 8.51
N HIS A 18 -16.79 -12.16 7.42
CA HIS A 18 -15.85 -12.99 6.68
C HIS A 18 -14.66 -12.09 6.30
N ALA A 19 -13.49 -12.38 6.86
CA ALA A 19 -12.27 -11.69 6.47
C ALA A 19 -12.03 -12.04 5.00
N GLU A 20 -12.18 -11.06 4.12
CA GLU A 20 -11.81 -11.21 2.71
C GLU A 20 -10.33 -11.61 2.63
N ALA A 21 -9.99 -12.44 1.64
CA ALA A 21 -8.62 -12.90 1.46
C ALA A 21 -7.67 -11.71 1.22
N PRO A 22 -6.44 -11.79 1.76
CA PRO A 22 -5.44 -10.75 1.54
C PRO A 22 -5.08 -10.64 0.05
N LEU A 23 -5.08 -9.42 -0.49
CA LEU A 23 -4.83 -9.17 -1.92
C LEU A 23 -3.38 -9.41 -2.31
N LEU A 24 -2.43 -9.05 -1.43
CA LEU A 24 -1.02 -9.09 -1.75
C LEU A 24 -0.37 -10.46 -1.55
N LEU A 25 -0.98 -11.37 -0.77
CA LEU A 25 -0.37 -12.64 -0.37
C LEU A 25 0.00 -13.53 -1.58
N GLY A 26 -0.76 -13.47 -2.67
CA GLY A 26 -0.49 -14.22 -3.90
C GLY A 26 0.46 -13.53 -4.89
N LEU A 27 0.90 -12.30 -4.60
CA LEU A 27 1.71 -11.47 -5.50
C LEU A 27 3.17 -11.36 -5.07
N VAL A 28 3.48 -11.71 -3.82
CA VAL A 28 4.82 -11.62 -3.25
C VAL A 28 5.37 -13.01 -2.88
N PRO A 29 6.70 -13.21 -2.90
CA PRO A 29 7.28 -14.46 -2.41
C PRO A 29 7.09 -14.60 -0.90
N GLU A 30 7.13 -15.84 -0.39
CA GLU A 30 6.96 -16.17 1.04
C GLU A 30 7.96 -15.45 1.96
N SER A 31 9.11 -15.04 1.43
CA SER A 31 10.12 -14.27 2.16
C SER A 31 9.72 -12.82 2.46
N VAL A 32 8.61 -12.34 1.88
CA VAL A 32 8.08 -10.99 2.08
C VAL A 32 6.83 -11.06 2.95
N ILE A 33 6.90 -10.42 4.12
CA ILE A 33 5.76 -10.29 5.01
C ILE A 33 4.94 -9.09 4.59
N VAL A 34 3.62 -9.28 4.58
CA VAL A 34 2.66 -8.24 4.19
C VAL A 34 1.62 -8.03 5.27
N ALA A 35 1.35 -6.76 5.57
CA ALA A 35 0.20 -6.34 6.35
C ALA A 35 -0.65 -5.37 5.51
N GLU A 36 -1.94 -5.64 5.39
CA GLU A 36 -2.89 -4.82 4.63
C GLU A 36 -4.17 -4.50 5.42
N ALA A 37 -4.81 -3.39 5.05
CA ALA A 37 -6.11 -2.99 5.59
C ALA A 37 -6.97 -2.30 4.51
N ARG A 38 -8.28 -2.55 4.55
CA ARG A 38 -9.29 -1.93 3.67
C ARG A 38 -9.98 -0.71 4.29
N HIS A 39 -9.65 -0.40 5.54
CA HIS A 39 -10.17 0.73 6.29
C HIS A 39 -9.03 1.44 7.03
N ASP A 40 -9.27 2.70 7.39
CA ASP A 40 -8.36 3.44 8.25
C ASP A 40 -8.42 2.91 9.68
N VAL A 41 -7.27 2.82 10.33
CA VAL A 41 -7.15 2.42 11.74
C VAL A 41 -6.84 3.63 12.60
N ASP A 42 -7.37 3.63 13.82
CA ASP A 42 -6.95 4.57 14.84
C ASP A 42 -5.79 3.95 15.63
N ALA A 43 -4.59 4.50 15.43
CA ALA A 43 -3.37 4.02 16.05
C ALA A 43 -2.47 5.21 16.43
N PRO A 44 -1.73 5.12 17.55
CA PRO A 44 -0.83 6.20 17.95
C PRO A 44 0.33 6.34 16.96
N LEU A 45 0.59 7.58 16.56
CA LEU A 45 1.82 7.97 15.87
C LEU A 45 2.89 8.33 16.89
N LEU A 46 4.16 8.09 16.53
CA LEU A 46 5.28 8.58 17.33
C LEU A 46 5.34 10.11 17.24
N PRO A 47 5.85 10.84 18.25
CA PRO A 47 5.80 12.30 18.26
C PRO A 47 6.36 12.98 16.99
N PRO A 48 7.50 12.55 16.40
CA PRO A 48 7.98 13.13 15.14
C PRO A 48 7.03 12.90 13.96
N GLU A 49 6.35 11.76 13.92
CA GLU A 49 5.37 11.42 12.88
C GLU A 49 4.12 12.27 12.99
N ALA A 50 3.60 12.43 14.21
CA ALA A 50 2.44 13.26 14.49
C ALA A 50 2.72 14.74 14.12
N ALA A 51 3.92 15.22 14.43
CA ALA A 51 4.36 16.57 14.04
C ALA A 51 4.40 16.73 12.51
N HIS A 52 4.94 15.75 11.79
CA HIS A 52 5.03 15.76 10.32
C HIS A 52 3.67 15.90 9.64
N VAL A 53 2.62 15.23 10.14
CA VAL A 53 1.27 15.28 9.55
C VAL A 53 0.31 16.25 10.23
N SER A 54 0.80 17.09 11.15
CA SER A 54 -0.03 18.02 11.95
C SER A 54 -0.89 18.97 11.10
N ARG A 55 -0.36 19.42 9.96
CA ARG A 55 -1.05 20.32 9.00
C ARG A 55 -1.71 19.58 7.84
N ALA A 56 -1.59 18.26 7.77
CA ALA A 56 -2.16 17.47 6.69
C ALA A 56 -3.68 17.36 6.84
N SER A 57 -4.38 17.11 5.72
CA SER A 57 -5.82 16.83 5.74
C SER A 57 -6.15 15.60 6.58
N ALA A 58 -7.41 15.50 7.07
CA ALA A 58 -7.84 14.36 7.87
C ALA A 58 -7.60 13.02 7.15
N ARG A 59 -7.92 12.98 5.84
CA ARG A 59 -7.65 11.83 4.98
C ARG A 59 -6.16 11.47 4.95
N ARG A 60 -5.28 12.45 4.73
CA ARG A 60 -3.83 12.19 4.68
C ARG A 60 -3.29 11.71 6.02
N ARG A 61 -3.80 12.24 7.15
CA ARG A 61 -3.42 11.75 8.48
C ARG A 61 -3.84 10.29 8.68
N ALA A 62 -5.07 9.93 8.30
CA ALA A 62 -5.58 8.57 8.43
C ALA A 62 -4.81 7.56 7.56
N GLU A 63 -4.55 7.91 6.30
CA GLU A 63 -3.68 7.13 5.41
C GLU A 63 -2.28 6.99 6.00
N PHE A 64 -1.70 8.09 6.51
CA PHE A 64 -0.38 8.08 7.10
C PHE A 64 -0.33 7.14 8.31
N THR A 65 -1.23 7.32 9.28
CA THR A 65 -1.36 6.48 10.48
C THR A 65 -1.50 5.01 10.14
N THR A 66 -2.42 4.67 9.23
CA THR A 66 -2.72 3.27 8.93
C THR A 66 -1.54 2.55 8.31
N VAL A 67 -0.84 3.20 7.39
CA VAL A 67 0.33 2.60 6.76
C VAL A 67 1.48 2.37 7.76
N ARG A 68 1.68 3.26 8.76
CA ARG A 68 2.71 3.04 9.80
C ARG A 68 2.31 1.95 10.77
N PHE A 69 1.03 1.87 11.12
CA PHE A 69 0.51 0.75 11.90
C PHE A 69 0.77 -0.60 11.19
N LEU A 70 0.47 -0.69 9.89
CA LEU A 70 0.71 -1.89 9.09
C LEU A 70 2.20 -2.20 8.95
N ALA A 71 3.06 -1.19 8.76
CA ALA A 71 4.51 -1.37 8.76
C ALA A 71 4.99 -1.98 10.10
N GLY A 72 4.44 -1.53 11.22
CA GLY A 72 4.75 -2.08 12.53
C GLY A 72 4.30 -3.52 12.70
N ARG A 73 3.12 -3.88 12.19
CA ARG A 73 2.65 -5.27 12.19
C ARG A 73 3.57 -6.18 11.37
N ALA A 74 3.92 -5.75 10.16
CA ALA A 74 4.79 -6.53 9.29
C ALA A 74 6.21 -6.69 9.87
N LEU A 75 6.77 -5.63 10.50
CA LEU A 75 8.05 -5.71 11.20
C LEU A 75 7.99 -6.61 12.45
N ALA A 76 6.87 -6.62 13.18
CA ALA A 76 6.71 -7.47 14.36
C ALA A 76 6.78 -8.96 14.01
N GLU A 77 6.29 -9.37 12.83
CA GLU A 77 6.43 -10.74 12.32
C GLU A 77 7.89 -11.09 11.96
N LEU A 78 8.74 -10.11 11.66
CA LEU A 78 10.20 -10.28 11.58
C LEU A 78 10.90 -10.27 12.95
N GLY A 79 10.16 -10.10 14.04
CA GLY A 79 10.70 -9.94 15.39
C GLY A 79 11.37 -8.56 15.62
N LEU A 80 10.98 -7.54 14.85
CA LEU A 80 11.58 -6.21 14.89
C LEU A 80 10.58 -5.15 15.34
N ALA A 81 11.07 -4.14 16.05
CA ALA A 81 10.27 -2.97 16.40
C ALA A 81 10.25 -1.96 15.24
N ARG A 82 9.11 -1.26 15.09
CA ARG A 82 8.96 -0.18 14.12
C ARG A 82 9.78 1.05 14.54
N PRO A 83 10.66 1.59 13.68
CA PRO A 83 11.33 2.85 13.96
C PRO A 83 10.37 4.04 13.75
N VAL A 84 10.82 5.24 14.07
CA VAL A 84 10.18 6.46 13.57
C VAL A 84 10.29 6.49 12.04
N MET A 85 9.17 6.67 11.34
CA MET A 85 9.06 6.64 9.88
C MET A 85 8.51 7.97 9.34
N VAL A 86 9.28 9.05 9.57
CA VAL A 86 9.09 10.32 8.87
C VAL A 86 9.70 10.16 7.46
N PRO A 87 8.96 10.48 6.38
CA PRO A 87 9.49 10.33 5.02
C PRO A 87 10.77 11.15 4.79
N GLY A 88 11.72 10.58 4.07
CA GLY A 88 12.93 11.26 3.62
C GLY A 88 12.67 12.31 2.52
N PRO A 89 13.72 12.97 2.00
CA PRO A 89 13.59 14.04 1.02
C PRO A 89 12.87 13.66 -0.28
N ALA A 90 12.94 12.39 -0.70
CA ALA A 90 12.24 11.86 -1.87
C ALA A 90 10.91 11.17 -1.49
N GLY A 91 10.48 11.28 -0.23
CA GLY A 91 9.25 10.65 0.28
C GLY A 91 9.42 9.19 0.69
N GLU A 92 10.64 8.67 0.69
CA GLU A 92 10.97 7.29 1.02
C GLU A 92 10.79 6.98 2.52
N PRO A 93 10.29 5.80 2.89
CA PRO A 93 10.22 5.37 4.28
C PRO A 93 11.60 4.95 4.81
N THR A 94 11.81 5.11 6.11
CA THR A 94 12.98 4.57 6.82
C THR A 94 12.66 3.19 7.39
N TRP A 95 13.55 2.22 7.15
CA TRP A 95 13.45 0.85 7.67
C TRP A 95 14.57 0.56 8.69
N PRO A 96 14.38 -0.41 9.61
CA PRO A 96 15.49 -0.91 10.43
C PRO A 96 16.65 -1.45 9.59
N ASP A 97 17.85 -1.46 10.16
CA ASP A 97 19.02 -2.06 9.52
C ASP A 97 18.76 -3.52 9.13
N GLY A 98 19.16 -3.88 7.92
CA GLY A 98 18.95 -5.23 7.37
C GLY A 98 17.51 -5.52 6.94
N VAL A 99 16.64 -4.50 6.83
CA VAL A 99 15.26 -4.63 6.32
C VAL A 99 15.09 -3.80 5.06
N VAL A 100 14.40 -4.39 4.08
CA VAL A 100 13.87 -3.69 2.90
C VAL A 100 12.34 -3.71 2.97
N GLY A 101 11.69 -2.70 2.39
CA GLY A 101 10.24 -2.65 2.38
C GLY A 101 9.65 -1.54 1.53
N SER A 102 8.36 -1.63 1.30
CA SER A 102 7.57 -0.64 0.58
C SER A 102 6.20 -0.44 1.22
N LEU A 103 5.66 0.76 1.01
CA LEU A 103 4.38 1.19 1.51
C LEU A 103 3.49 1.61 0.33
N THR A 104 2.19 1.33 0.41
CA THR A 104 1.21 1.88 -0.55
C THR A 104 -0.13 2.17 0.13
N HIS A 105 -0.86 3.12 -0.44
CA HIS A 105 -2.22 3.42 -0.07
C HIS A 105 -2.98 4.00 -1.26
N CYS A 106 -4.25 3.65 -1.37
CA CYS A 106 -5.19 4.29 -2.27
C CYS A 106 -6.56 4.35 -1.61
N THR A 107 -7.60 4.78 -2.33
CA THR A 107 -8.95 4.79 -1.75
C THR A 107 -9.38 3.35 -1.42
N GLY A 108 -9.66 3.06 -0.14
CA GLY A 108 -10.13 1.75 0.31
C GLY A 108 -9.06 0.68 0.51
N PHE A 109 -7.77 1.01 0.39
CA PHE A 109 -6.69 0.05 0.63
C PHE A 109 -5.43 0.72 1.17
N ARG A 110 -4.72 0.05 2.08
CA ARG A 110 -3.38 0.40 2.59
C ARG A 110 -2.59 -0.87 2.79
N ALA A 111 -1.30 -0.84 2.51
CA ALA A 111 -0.43 -1.97 2.78
C ALA A 111 1.01 -1.56 3.09
N ALA A 112 1.68 -2.45 3.81
CA ALA A 112 3.13 -2.48 4.01
C ALA A 112 3.65 -3.88 3.67
N ALA A 113 4.76 -3.93 2.93
CA ALA A 113 5.49 -5.16 2.66
C ALA A 113 6.94 -5.00 3.11
N VAL A 114 7.47 -5.97 3.85
CA VAL A 114 8.84 -5.95 4.38
C VAL A 114 9.51 -7.31 4.24
N ALA A 115 10.83 -7.31 4.11
CA ALA A 115 11.65 -8.53 4.06
C ALA A 115 13.03 -8.28 4.65
N ARG A 116 13.74 -9.37 5.00
CA ARG A 116 15.17 -9.28 5.36
C ARG A 116 16.00 -9.00 4.10
N ALA A 117 16.88 -7.99 4.18
CA ALA A 117 17.77 -7.59 3.10
C ALA A 117 18.74 -8.70 2.67
N SER A 118 19.00 -9.69 3.53
CA SER A 118 19.84 -10.86 3.23
C SER A 118 19.22 -11.82 2.21
N GLY A 119 17.90 -11.80 2.03
CA GLY A 119 17.18 -12.67 1.09
C GLY A 119 16.45 -11.93 -0.03
N VAL A 120 16.21 -10.63 0.12
CA VAL A 120 15.49 -9.79 -0.84
C VAL A 120 16.23 -8.47 -0.99
N ALA A 121 16.67 -8.12 -2.20
CA ALA A 121 17.45 -6.91 -2.45
C ALA A 121 16.61 -5.62 -2.30
N ALA A 122 15.36 -5.64 -2.75
CA ALA A 122 14.42 -4.53 -2.63
C ALA A 122 12.98 -5.03 -2.73
N VAL A 123 12.05 -4.26 -2.18
CA VAL A 123 10.61 -4.50 -2.29
C VAL A 123 9.95 -3.23 -2.79
N GLY A 124 9.09 -3.35 -3.79
CA GLY A 124 8.28 -2.27 -4.33
C GLY A 124 6.85 -2.74 -4.52
N ILE A 125 5.91 -2.09 -3.85
CA ILE A 125 4.48 -2.39 -3.99
C ILE A 125 3.70 -1.11 -4.26
N ASP A 126 2.70 -1.24 -5.10
CA ASP A 126 1.74 -0.19 -5.34
C ASP A 126 0.33 -0.76 -5.50
N ALA A 127 -0.67 0.06 -5.14
CA ALA A 127 -2.06 -0.33 -5.18
C ALA A 127 -2.87 0.87 -5.67
N GLU A 128 -3.69 0.62 -6.69
CA GLU A 128 -4.52 1.64 -7.32
C GLU A 128 -5.96 1.13 -7.48
N PRO A 129 -6.98 2.01 -7.40
CA PRO A 129 -8.33 1.61 -7.74
C PRO A 129 -8.39 1.19 -9.21
N ASN A 130 -9.06 0.07 -9.53
CA ASN A 130 -9.27 -0.37 -10.92
C ASN A 130 -10.23 0.58 -11.66
N ARG A 131 -9.73 1.74 -12.03
CA ARG A 131 -10.43 2.83 -12.70
C ARG A 131 -9.45 3.52 -13.66
N PRO A 132 -9.93 3.98 -14.84
CA PRO A 132 -9.08 4.65 -15.81
C PRO A 132 -8.28 5.82 -15.23
N LEU A 133 -7.14 6.10 -15.82
CA LEU A 133 -6.39 7.32 -15.57
C LEU A 133 -7.17 8.54 -16.09
N ALA A 134 -6.81 9.71 -15.56
CA ALA A 134 -7.28 10.95 -16.16
C ALA A 134 -6.69 11.09 -17.58
N ARG A 135 -7.44 11.75 -18.47
CA ARG A 135 -7.03 12.01 -19.85
C ARG A 135 -5.63 12.66 -19.89
N GLY A 136 -4.75 12.19 -20.78
CA GLY A 136 -3.41 12.76 -20.94
C GLY A 136 -2.37 12.22 -19.96
N VAL A 137 -2.73 11.39 -18.98
CA VAL A 137 -1.74 10.82 -18.05
C VAL A 137 -0.97 9.68 -18.71
N LEU A 138 -1.65 8.76 -19.40
CA LEU A 138 -1.00 7.63 -20.05
C LEU A 138 0.07 8.10 -21.04
N GLU A 139 -0.22 9.14 -21.82
CA GLU A 139 0.69 9.70 -22.83
C GLU A 139 1.96 10.29 -22.22
N ARG A 140 1.92 10.73 -20.96
CA ARG A 140 3.07 11.28 -20.24
C ARG A 140 3.92 10.22 -19.57
N ILE A 141 3.30 9.11 -19.13
CA ILE A 141 3.99 8.08 -18.36
C ILE A 141 4.44 6.89 -19.21
N ALA A 142 3.81 6.64 -20.35
CA ALA A 142 4.01 5.46 -21.17
C ALA A 142 4.77 5.78 -22.47
N ALA A 143 5.76 4.94 -22.76
CA ALA A 143 6.44 4.88 -24.05
C ALA A 143 5.47 4.44 -25.16
N PRO A 144 5.76 4.72 -26.44
CA PRO A 144 4.89 4.33 -27.55
C PRO A 144 4.47 2.85 -27.53
N VAL A 145 5.43 1.94 -27.37
CA VAL A 145 5.17 0.49 -27.29
C VAL A 145 4.29 0.09 -26.10
N GLU A 146 4.43 0.77 -24.95
CA GLU A 146 3.57 0.49 -23.79
C GLU A 146 2.13 0.95 -24.04
N ARG A 147 1.93 2.05 -24.80
CA ARG A 147 0.59 2.51 -25.18
C ARG A 147 -0.08 1.55 -26.17
N GLU A 148 0.68 1.03 -27.13
CA GLU A 148 0.20 0.01 -28.06
C GLU A 148 -0.25 -1.25 -27.29
N ASN A 149 0.58 -1.75 -26.38
CA ASN A 149 0.24 -2.89 -25.54
C ASN A 149 -1.02 -2.63 -24.68
N VAL A 150 -1.15 -1.43 -24.10
CA VAL A 150 -2.35 -1.06 -23.33
C VAL A 150 -3.60 -1.09 -24.21
N CYS A 151 -3.54 -0.58 -25.44
CA CYS A 151 -4.66 -0.64 -26.37
C CYS A 151 -5.08 -2.08 -26.68
N GLU A 152 -4.13 -2.95 -27.01
CA GLU A 152 -4.41 -4.37 -27.29
C GLU A 152 -5.03 -5.09 -26.07
N LEU A 153 -4.52 -4.81 -24.87
CA LEU A 153 -5.01 -5.43 -23.65
C LEU A 153 -6.41 -4.97 -23.25
N VAL A 154 -6.76 -3.69 -23.50
CA VAL A 154 -8.12 -3.18 -23.29
C VAL A 154 -9.12 -3.91 -24.17
N GLU A 155 -8.76 -4.28 -25.39
CA GLU A 155 -9.62 -5.08 -26.27
C GLU A 155 -9.75 -6.53 -25.79
N ALA A 156 -8.66 -7.13 -25.32
CA ALA A 156 -8.64 -8.52 -24.88
C ALA A 156 -9.34 -8.76 -23.53
N VAL A 157 -9.20 -7.81 -22.58
CA VAL A 157 -9.73 -7.92 -21.21
C VAL A 157 -10.26 -6.55 -20.77
N PRO A 158 -11.52 -6.21 -21.10
CA PRO A 158 -12.05 -4.84 -20.94
C PRO A 158 -12.32 -4.43 -19.48
N ASP A 159 -12.42 -5.39 -18.54
CA ASP A 159 -12.72 -5.12 -17.13
C ASP A 159 -11.52 -4.58 -16.34
N VAL A 160 -10.32 -4.58 -16.94
CA VAL A 160 -9.09 -4.08 -16.30
C VAL A 160 -8.77 -2.69 -16.85
N ALA A 161 -8.54 -1.73 -15.95
CA ALA A 161 -7.99 -0.43 -16.30
C ALA A 161 -6.47 -0.58 -16.57
N TRP A 162 -6.12 -1.06 -17.75
CA TRP A 162 -4.73 -1.39 -18.13
C TRP A 162 -3.77 -0.20 -18.08
N ASP A 163 -4.28 0.99 -18.38
CA ASP A 163 -3.56 2.25 -18.24
C ASP A 163 -3.16 2.51 -16.78
N ARG A 164 -4.09 2.29 -15.84
CA ARG A 164 -3.86 2.38 -14.40
C ARG A 164 -2.95 1.26 -13.89
N LEU A 165 -3.11 0.04 -14.40
CA LEU A 165 -2.26 -1.07 -14.02
C LEU A 165 -0.81 -0.80 -14.43
N LEU A 166 -0.57 -0.30 -15.64
CA LEU A 166 0.76 0.12 -16.08
C LEU A 166 1.34 1.19 -15.14
N PHE A 167 0.54 2.19 -14.76
CA PHE A 167 0.96 3.21 -13.80
C PHE A 167 1.40 2.57 -12.47
N SER A 168 0.58 1.69 -11.89
CA SER A 168 0.88 1.02 -10.62
C SER A 168 2.12 0.11 -10.70
N VAL A 169 2.31 -0.57 -11.83
CA VAL A 169 3.55 -1.34 -12.10
C VAL A 169 4.77 -0.42 -12.09
N LYS A 170 4.71 0.73 -12.75
CA LYS A 170 5.83 1.69 -12.78
C LYS A 170 6.15 2.27 -11.40
N GLU A 171 5.13 2.61 -10.61
CA GLU A 171 5.31 3.04 -9.23
C GLU A 171 5.93 1.95 -8.36
N SER A 172 5.51 0.69 -8.53
CA SER A 172 6.11 -0.46 -7.84
C SER A 172 7.59 -0.62 -8.19
N VAL A 173 7.94 -0.52 -9.47
CA VAL A 173 9.34 -0.57 -9.93
C VAL A 173 10.15 0.58 -9.34
N TYR A 174 9.62 1.81 -9.36
CA TYR A 174 10.30 2.97 -8.78
C TYR A 174 10.59 2.80 -7.29
N LYS A 175 9.62 2.28 -6.52
CA LYS A 175 9.78 2.02 -5.07
C LYS A 175 10.82 0.92 -4.77
N ALA A 176 10.99 -0.05 -5.65
CA ALA A 176 12.07 -1.03 -5.55
C ALA A 176 13.43 -0.46 -5.99
N TRP A 177 13.45 0.42 -6.99
CA TRP A 177 14.65 1.00 -7.58
C TRP A 177 15.30 2.07 -6.70
N PHE A 178 14.52 3.04 -6.22
CA PHE A 178 15.05 4.23 -5.53
C PHE A 178 15.92 3.90 -4.31
N PRO A 179 15.56 2.94 -3.43
CA PRO A 179 16.41 2.56 -2.30
C PRO A 179 17.78 1.98 -2.70
N LEU A 180 17.92 1.45 -3.92
CA LEU A 180 19.17 0.85 -4.40
C LEU A 180 20.11 1.86 -5.07
N THR A 181 19.55 2.93 -5.63
CA THR A 181 20.29 3.85 -6.52
C THR A 181 20.33 5.29 -6.01
N HIS A 182 19.40 5.65 -5.13
CA HIS A 182 19.18 7.02 -4.64
C HIS A 182 19.04 8.05 -5.77
N CYS A 183 18.56 7.63 -6.95
CA CYS A 183 18.32 8.49 -8.10
C CYS A 183 16.97 8.21 -8.75
N PRO A 184 16.33 9.23 -9.36
CA PRO A 184 15.12 9.02 -10.14
C PRO A 184 15.34 8.03 -11.28
N CYS A 185 14.33 7.22 -11.61
CA CYS A 185 14.31 6.45 -12.85
C CYS A 185 14.23 7.41 -14.04
N ALA A 186 15.38 7.92 -14.49
CA ALA A 186 15.44 8.70 -15.72
C ALA A 186 15.25 7.75 -16.91
N SER A 187 14.40 8.11 -17.86
CA SER A 187 14.52 7.56 -19.20
C SER A 187 15.90 7.94 -19.76
N PRO A 188 16.59 7.07 -20.51
CA PRO A 188 17.74 7.50 -21.27
C PRO A 188 17.28 8.63 -22.18
N THR A 189 17.80 9.84 -21.98
CA THR A 189 17.66 10.89 -22.96
C THR A 189 18.22 10.35 -24.27
N PRO A 190 17.46 10.35 -25.39
CA PRO A 190 18.04 10.02 -26.67
C PRO A 190 19.17 11.02 -26.92
N ARG A 191 20.38 10.51 -27.13
CA ARG A 191 21.51 11.31 -27.60
C ARG A 191 21.31 11.70 -29.05
#